data_AF-A0A8G1A2U5-F1
#
_entry.id   AF-A0A8G1A2U5-F1
#
_cell.length_a   1.000
_cell.length_b   1.000
_cell.length_c   1.000
_cell.angle_alpha   90.00
_cell.angle_beta   90.00
_cell.angle_gamma   90.00
#
_symmetry.space_group_name_H-M   'P 1'
#
loop_
_entity.id
_entity.type
_entity.pdbx_description
1 polymer ?
#
loop_
_entity_poly.entity_id
_entity_poly.type
_entity_poly.pdbx_seq_one_letter_code
_entity_poly.pdbx_strand_id
1 'polypeptide(L)'
;MTLAFLLAVLIAVAGCTSADSSATGTAGNSEGLLNATASDAVVFGQMHVKMLEGTNEVFEYILSGESDDKTEFLFSMVEAGVLNDEIRAVSDHHLLKEEYDAVDSSRTALIVSALAVIEEYETNGNVSASGLQAFEDDVDLMKSAFDEYADASYATLPGGGNDPAVSLLKMQEELLETVGESLEYVTLGNVEEKEEFYAGMDRFMAEAEAFNDTAYLRAGENVAVANRYQAMMDAVTECRSAADILFSAYEADKMLSGEDFDAYEVSVDTMKAAYDTLMASVLATV
;
A
#
# COMPACT_ATOMS: atom_id res chain seq x y z
N MET A 1 -14.66 15.19 -17.08
CA MET A 1 -14.87 14.15 -18.13
C MET A 1 -14.00 12.92 -17.88
N THR A 2 -12.80 13.09 -17.30
CA THR A 2 -11.86 12.04 -16.88
C THR A 2 -12.38 11.18 -15.72
N LEU A 3 -12.96 11.79 -14.68
CA LEU A 3 -13.48 11.06 -13.49
C LEU A 3 -14.61 10.07 -13.82
N ALA A 4 -15.56 10.46 -14.66
CA ALA A 4 -16.66 9.58 -15.10
C ALA A 4 -16.16 8.43 -16.01
N PHE A 5 -15.03 8.62 -16.69
CA PHE A 5 -14.40 7.58 -17.50
C PHE A 5 -13.62 6.60 -16.61
N LEU A 6 -12.88 7.08 -15.60
CA LEU A 6 -12.21 6.24 -14.61
C LEU A 6 -13.21 5.41 -13.80
N LEU A 7 -14.30 6.02 -13.32
CA LEU A 7 -15.37 5.31 -12.63
C LEU A 7 -16.05 4.27 -13.53
N ALA A 8 -16.24 4.58 -14.82
CA ALA A 8 -16.76 3.61 -15.79
C ALA A 8 -15.79 2.47 -16.11
N VAL A 9 -14.48 2.74 -16.08
CA VAL A 9 -13.42 1.71 -16.21
C VAL A 9 -13.41 0.83 -14.96
N LEU A 10 -13.47 1.40 -13.75
CA LEU A 10 -13.56 0.64 -12.50
C LEU A 10 -14.83 -0.22 -12.45
N ILE A 11 -15.99 0.31 -12.88
CA ILE A 11 -17.25 -0.46 -12.98
C ILE A 11 -17.15 -1.54 -14.08
N ALA A 12 -16.40 -1.32 -15.16
CA ALA A 12 -16.20 -2.32 -16.21
C ALA A 12 -15.20 -3.42 -15.80
N VAL A 13 -14.19 -3.09 -14.99
CA VAL A 13 -13.21 -4.03 -14.41
C VAL A 13 -13.86 -4.83 -13.28
N ALA A 14 -14.67 -4.21 -12.42
CA ALA A 14 -15.49 -4.88 -11.41
C ALA A 14 -16.73 -5.61 -12.00
N GLY A 15 -16.97 -5.45 -13.31
CA GLY A 15 -18.25 -5.71 -13.96
C GLY A 15 -18.33 -7.00 -14.77
N CYS A 16 -17.96 -8.15 -14.20
CA CYS A 16 -18.45 -9.47 -14.67
C CYS A 16 -18.39 -10.58 -13.58
N THR A 17 -18.61 -10.25 -12.32
CA THR A 17 -18.95 -11.26 -11.31
C THR A 17 -20.19 -10.78 -10.57
N SER A 18 -21.33 -11.40 -10.88
CA SER A 18 -22.55 -11.24 -10.10
C SER A 18 -22.26 -11.53 -8.63
N ALA A 19 -22.62 -10.61 -7.75
CA ALA A 19 -22.57 -10.82 -6.30
C ALA A 19 -23.42 -12.04 -5.93
N ASP A 20 -22.76 -13.16 -5.61
CA ASP A 20 -23.42 -14.25 -4.90
C ASP A 20 -23.37 -13.91 -3.41
N SER A 21 -24.54 -13.56 -2.89
CA SER A 21 -24.77 -13.19 -1.50
C SER A 21 -24.82 -14.44 -0.65
N SER A 22 -23.65 -15.05 -0.38
CA SER A 22 -23.36 -15.92 0.78
C SER A 22 -22.10 -16.74 0.54
N ALA A 23 -20.94 -16.11 0.65
CA ALA A 23 -19.71 -16.84 0.88
C ALA A 23 -19.07 -16.31 2.17
N THR A 24 -19.52 -16.83 3.32
CA THR A 24 -18.61 -16.96 4.46
C THR A 24 -17.55 -17.98 4.02
N GLY A 25 -16.53 -17.48 3.32
CA GLY A 25 -15.37 -18.26 2.92
C GLY A 25 -14.74 -18.83 4.19
N THR A 26 -14.81 -20.15 4.34
CA THR A 26 -14.05 -20.83 5.39
C THR A 26 -12.62 -20.89 4.84
N ALA A 27 -11.68 -20.23 5.51
CA ALA A 27 -10.26 -20.24 5.18
C ALA A 27 -9.82 -21.67 4.83
N GLY A 28 -9.40 -21.87 3.58
CA GLY A 28 -8.90 -23.15 3.11
C GLY A 28 -7.47 -23.31 3.58
N ASN A 29 -7.20 -24.27 4.46
CA ASN A 29 -5.82 -24.66 4.77
C ASN A 29 -5.07 -24.95 3.45
N SER A 30 -4.11 -24.11 3.11
CA SER A 30 -3.26 -24.21 1.93
C SER A 30 -2.23 -25.33 2.08
N GLU A 31 -2.68 -26.60 2.03
CA GLU A 31 -1.80 -27.78 1.91
C GLU A 31 -1.26 -27.98 0.46
N GLY A 32 -1.54 -27.05 -0.46
CA GLY A 32 -1.00 -27.04 -1.81
C GLY A 32 0.17 -26.06 -1.94
N LEU A 33 1.38 -26.55 -2.26
CA LEU A 33 2.51 -25.69 -2.61
C LEU A 33 2.13 -24.76 -3.77
N LEU A 34 2.01 -23.46 -3.50
CA LEU A 34 2.00 -22.42 -4.52
C LEU A 34 3.35 -22.51 -5.24
N ASN A 35 3.35 -22.85 -6.53
CA ASN A 35 4.57 -22.77 -7.34
C ASN A 35 4.73 -21.33 -7.89
N ALA A 36 4.68 -20.32 -7.02
CA ALA A 36 4.85 -18.93 -7.42
C ALA A 36 6.30 -18.69 -7.89
N THR A 37 6.47 -17.98 -9.01
CA THR A 37 7.80 -17.51 -9.43
C THR A 37 8.15 -16.21 -8.71
N ALA A 38 9.44 -15.84 -8.71
CA ALA A 38 9.86 -14.53 -8.19
C ALA A 38 9.19 -13.37 -8.94
N SER A 39 8.91 -13.55 -10.24
CA SER A 39 8.17 -12.56 -11.02
C SER A 39 6.72 -12.42 -10.54
N ASP A 40 6.03 -13.53 -10.24
CA ASP A 40 4.65 -13.48 -9.76
C ASP A 40 4.57 -12.81 -8.37
N ALA A 41 5.54 -13.12 -7.51
CA ALA A 41 5.69 -12.51 -6.20
C ALA A 41 5.94 -11.00 -6.30
N VAL A 42 6.78 -10.55 -7.25
CA VAL A 42 7.05 -9.13 -7.48
C VAL A 42 5.80 -8.39 -7.97
N VAL A 43 5.11 -8.91 -8.99
CA VAL A 43 3.90 -8.26 -9.52
C VAL A 43 2.79 -8.20 -8.45
N PHE A 44 2.67 -9.25 -7.63
CA PHE A 44 1.71 -9.25 -6.54
C PHE A 44 2.04 -8.23 -5.44
N GLY A 45 3.31 -8.13 -5.01
CA GLY A 45 3.70 -7.09 -4.06
C GLY A 45 3.51 -5.68 -4.64
N GLN A 46 3.80 -5.47 -5.93
CA GLN A 46 3.50 -4.19 -6.61
C GLN A 46 2.01 -3.86 -6.61
N MET A 47 1.14 -4.86 -6.80
CA MET A 47 -0.31 -4.68 -6.72
C MET A 47 -0.74 -4.21 -5.33
N HIS A 48 -0.16 -4.78 -4.27
CA HIS A 48 -0.45 -4.39 -2.89
C HIS A 48 0.05 -2.99 -2.56
N VAL A 49 1.29 -2.67 -2.95
CA VAL A 49 1.84 -1.31 -2.87
C VAL A 49 0.87 -0.30 -3.50
N LYS A 50 0.29 -0.59 -4.67
CA LYS A 50 -0.73 0.29 -5.29
C LYS A 50 -2.02 0.39 -4.49
N MET A 51 -2.45 -0.68 -3.82
CA MET A 51 -3.63 -0.61 -2.96
C MET A 51 -3.36 0.21 -1.70
N LEU A 52 -2.17 0.11 -1.10
CA LEU A 52 -1.74 0.90 0.05
C LEU A 52 -1.57 2.38 -0.32
N GLU A 53 -0.91 2.68 -1.44
CA GLU A 53 -0.83 4.05 -1.98
C GLU A 53 -2.23 4.65 -2.10
N GLY A 54 -3.14 3.98 -2.81
CA GLY A 54 -4.50 4.50 -2.95
C GLY A 54 -5.25 4.65 -1.62
N THR A 55 -4.98 3.79 -0.64
CA THR A 55 -5.57 3.93 0.71
C THR A 55 -5.10 5.23 1.37
N ASN A 56 -3.79 5.52 1.30
CA ASN A 56 -3.23 6.75 1.83
C ASN A 56 -3.82 8.00 1.15
N GLU A 57 -3.99 7.95 -0.19
CA GLU A 57 -4.61 9.04 -0.96
C GLU A 57 -6.05 9.37 -0.51
N VAL A 58 -6.80 8.39 0.04
CA VAL A 58 -8.14 8.64 0.61
C VAL A 58 -8.04 9.48 1.87
N PHE A 59 -7.10 9.16 2.76
CA PHE A 59 -6.89 9.94 3.97
C PHE A 59 -6.32 11.33 3.66
N GLU A 60 -5.39 11.41 2.71
CA GLU A 60 -4.84 12.68 2.23
C GLU A 60 -5.97 13.58 1.69
N TYR A 61 -6.86 13.03 0.86
CA TYR A 61 -8.04 13.75 0.38
C TYR A 61 -8.94 14.30 1.49
N ILE A 62 -9.16 13.52 2.55
CA ILE A 62 -10.00 13.93 3.68
C ILE A 62 -9.34 15.09 4.46
N LEU A 63 -8.02 15.10 4.55
CA LEU A 63 -7.25 16.09 5.28
C LEU A 63 -7.03 17.38 4.47
N SER A 64 -6.76 17.26 3.17
CA SER A 64 -6.42 18.36 2.27
C SER A 64 -7.66 18.99 1.62
N GLY A 65 -8.64 18.15 1.27
CA GLY A 65 -9.75 18.50 0.38
C GLY A 65 -9.34 18.70 -1.09
N GLU A 66 -8.11 18.36 -1.47
CA GLU A 66 -7.57 18.55 -2.81
C GLU A 66 -8.06 17.47 -3.77
N SER A 67 -8.65 17.87 -4.90
CA SER A 67 -9.28 16.89 -5.82
C SER A 67 -8.29 15.95 -6.52
N ASP A 68 -7.00 16.28 -6.46
CA ASP A 68 -5.95 15.53 -7.11
C ASP A 68 -5.72 14.22 -6.35
N ASP A 69 -5.68 14.21 -5.02
CA ASP A 69 -5.57 13.02 -4.14
C ASP A 69 -6.68 12.00 -4.42
N LYS A 70 -7.94 12.46 -4.55
CA LYS A 70 -9.05 11.58 -4.96
C LYS A 70 -8.82 10.94 -6.33
N THR A 71 -8.20 11.70 -7.23
CA THR A 71 -7.88 11.20 -8.57
C THR A 71 -6.73 10.19 -8.52
N GLU A 72 -5.74 10.42 -7.66
CA GLU A 72 -4.61 9.53 -7.40
C GLU A 72 -5.07 8.21 -6.78
N PHE A 73 -5.96 8.24 -5.78
CA PHE A 73 -6.65 7.05 -5.27
C PHE A 73 -7.23 6.18 -6.40
N LEU A 74 -8.01 6.79 -7.30
CA LEU A 74 -8.63 6.06 -8.41
C LEU A 74 -7.60 5.51 -9.39
N PHE A 75 -6.51 6.24 -9.64
CA PHE A 75 -5.43 5.75 -10.49
C PHE A 75 -4.74 4.55 -9.86
N SER A 76 -4.38 4.61 -8.58
CA SER A 76 -3.75 3.52 -7.85
C SER A 76 -4.61 2.24 -7.85
N MET A 77 -5.93 2.39 -7.66
CA MET A 77 -6.87 1.25 -7.74
C MET A 77 -6.99 0.67 -9.15
N VAL A 78 -6.90 1.49 -10.19
CA VAL A 78 -6.86 1.01 -11.59
C VAL A 78 -5.55 0.30 -11.89
N GLU A 79 -4.42 0.84 -11.44
CA GLU A 79 -3.10 0.21 -11.62
C GLU A 79 -3.03 -1.15 -10.92
N ALA A 80 -3.54 -1.26 -9.69
CA ALA A 80 -3.69 -2.53 -9.00
C ALA A 80 -4.57 -3.53 -9.79
N GLY A 81 -5.65 -3.05 -10.43
CA GLY A 81 -6.47 -3.86 -11.33
C GLY A 81 -5.72 -4.39 -12.55
N VAL A 82 -4.90 -3.55 -13.18
CA VAL A 82 -4.06 -3.95 -14.33
C VAL A 82 -3.04 -5.01 -13.91
N LEU A 83 -2.37 -4.83 -12.77
CA LEU A 83 -1.41 -5.81 -12.24
C LEU A 83 -2.10 -7.15 -11.94
N ASN A 84 -3.31 -7.14 -11.37
CA ASN A 84 -4.09 -8.36 -11.16
C ASN A 84 -4.41 -9.10 -12.48
N ASP A 85 -4.80 -8.36 -13.52
CA ASP A 85 -5.09 -8.92 -14.84
C ASP A 85 -3.84 -9.53 -15.51
N GLU A 86 -2.67 -8.89 -15.35
CA GLU A 86 -1.40 -9.42 -15.85
C GLU A 86 -1.08 -10.78 -15.23
N ILE A 87 -1.25 -10.91 -13.92
CA ILE A 87 -1.04 -12.17 -13.20
C ILE A 87 -2.08 -13.23 -13.64
N ARG A 88 -3.36 -12.87 -13.73
CA ARG A 88 -4.42 -13.80 -14.18
C ARG A 88 -4.19 -14.33 -15.59
N ALA A 89 -3.55 -13.55 -16.47
CA ALA A 89 -3.24 -13.96 -17.84
C ALA A 89 -2.15 -15.03 -17.93
N VAL A 90 -1.28 -15.14 -16.91
CA VAL A 90 -0.12 -16.04 -16.91
C VAL A 90 -0.23 -17.20 -15.91
N SER A 91 -1.15 -17.12 -14.94
CA SER A 91 -1.35 -18.16 -13.94
C SER A 91 -2.21 -19.32 -14.45
N ASP A 92 -1.58 -20.45 -14.79
CA ASP A 92 -2.25 -21.73 -15.07
C ASP A 92 -2.70 -22.48 -13.79
N HIS A 93 -2.55 -21.87 -12.61
CA HIS A 93 -2.71 -22.52 -11.31
C HIS A 93 -4.01 -22.11 -10.60
N HIS A 94 -4.88 -23.10 -10.34
CA HIS A 94 -6.19 -22.87 -9.71
C HIS A 94 -6.10 -22.26 -8.29
N LEU A 95 -5.10 -22.65 -7.48
CA LEU A 95 -4.93 -22.11 -6.12
C LEU A 95 -4.46 -20.65 -6.14
N LEU A 96 -3.49 -20.32 -6.99
CA LEU A 96 -3.06 -18.94 -7.23
C LEU A 96 -4.25 -18.06 -7.61
N LYS A 97 -5.12 -18.57 -8.50
CA LYS A 97 -6.32 -17.85 -8.92
C LYS A 97 -7.29 -17.56 -7.77
N GLU A 98 -7.54 -18.49 -6.86
CA GLU A 98 -8.46 -18.28 -5.73
C GLU A 98 -7.95 -17.17 -4.80
N GLU A 99 -6.65 -17.14 -4.51
CA GLU A 99 -6.05 -16.09 -3.69
C GLU A 99 -6.08 -14.72 -4.38
N TYR A 100 -5.75 -14.65 -5.68
CA TYR A 100 -5.88 -13.41 -6.44
C TYR A 100 -7.34 -12.91 -6.52
N ASP A 101 -8.30 -13.83 -6.64
CA ASP A 101 -9.72 -13.50 -6.64
C ASP A 101 -10.19 -12.96 -5.26
N ALA A 102 -9.61 -13.45 -4.16
CA ALA A 102 -9.86 -12.94 -2.82
C ALA A 102 -9.34 -11.50 -2.67
N VAL A 103 -8.11 -11.22 -3.13
CA VAL A 103 -7.51 -9.88 -3.09
C VAL A 103 -8.22 -8.90 -4.03
N ASP A 104 -8.65 -9.35 -5.21
CA ASP A 104 -9.46 -8.54 -6.13
C ASP A 104 -10.83 -8.19 -5.53
N SER A 105 -11.40 -9.11 -4.75
CA SER A 105 -12.65 -8.90 -4.03
C SER A 105 -12.48 -7.89 -2.89
N SER A 106 -11.41 -7.99 -2.10
CA SER A 106 -11.10 -7.01 -1.04
C SER A 106 -10.77 -5.64 -1.62
N ARG A 107 -10.02 -5.55 -2.73
CA ARG A 107 -9.83 -4.29 -3.47
C ARG A 107 -11.15 -3.66 -3.88
N THR A 108 -12.09 -4.46 -4.36
CA THR A 108 -13.42 -3.95 -4.75
C THR A 108 -14.21 -3.43 -3.55
N ALA A 109 -14.15 -4.11 -2.41
CA ALA A 109 -14.76 -3.64 -1.17
C ALA A 109 -14.14 -2.32 -0.71
N LEU A 110 -12.80 -2.24 -0.68
CA LEU A 110 -12.03 -1.06 -0.36
C LEU A 110 -12.40 0.14 -1.24
N ILE A 111 -12.57 -0.07 -2.56
CA ILE A 111 -13.01 1.00 -3.47
C ILE A 111 -14.40 1.52 -3.08
N VAL A 112 -15.31 0.63 -2.72
CA VAL A 112 -16.68 1.01 -2.36
C VAL A 112 -16.70 1.79 -1.03
N SER A 113 -15.96 1.36 -0.02
CA SER A 113 -15.88 2.08 1.26
C SER A 113 -15.15 3.41 1.13
N ALA A 114 -14.04 3.47 0.39
CA ALA A 114 -13.36 4.71 0.06
C ALA A 114 -14.31 5.73 -0.61
N LEU A 115 -15.05 5.31 -1.63
CA LEU A 115 -16.02 6.17 -2.31
C LEU A 115 -17.15 6.65 -1.38
N ALA A 116 -17.59 5.81 -0.44
CA ALA A 116 -18.60 6.19 0.54
C ALA A 116 -18.06 7.25 1.53
N VAL A 117 -16.82 7.10 2.00
CA VAL A 117 -16.14 8.06 2.88
C VAL A 117 -15.90 9.39 2.14
N ILE A 118 -15.44 9.33 0.89
CA ILE A 118 -15.29 10.51 0.01
C ILE A 118 -16.62 11.24 -0.17
N GLU A 119 -17.71 10.53 -0.46
CA GLU A 119 -19.05 11.14 -0.62
C GLU A 119 -19.54 11.77 0.68
N GLU A 120 -19.29 11.14 1.82
CA GLU A 120 -19.62 11.68 3.14
C GLU A 120 -18.86 13.00 3.39
N TYR A 121 -17.55 13.01 3.12
CA TYR A 121 -16.72 14.20 3.23
C TYR A 121 -17.18 15.33 2.29
N GLU A 122 -17.41 15.04 1.01
CA GLU A 122 -17.88 16.04 0.03
C GLU A 122 -19.24 16.64 0.41
N THR A 123 -20.10 15.86 1.08
CA THR A 123 -21.44 16.29 1.49
C THR A 123 -21.42 17.10 2.77
N ASN A 124 -20.64 16.68 3.76
CA ASN A 124 -20.70 17.20 5.13
C ASN A 124 -19.52 18.11 5.50
N GLY A 125 -18.42 18.06 4.73
CA GLY A 125 -17.13 18.64 5.08
C GLY A 125 -16.41 17.88 6.20
N ASN A 126 -16.87 16.68 6.55
CA ASN A 126 -16.26 15.77 7.51
C ASN A 126 -16.74 14.33 7.27
N VAL A 127 -16.03 13.37 7.87
CA VAL A 127 -16.39 11.95 7.86
C VAL A 127 -16.78 11.54 9.28
N SER A 128 -17.83 10.73 9.42
CA SER A 128 -18.21 10.15 10.70
C SER A 128 -17.20 9.10 11.16
N ALA A 129 -16.98 8.97 12.47
CA ALA A 129 -16.12 7.93 13.03
C ALA A 129 -16.54 6.51 12.57
N SER A 130 -17.85 6.26 12.42
CA SER A 130 -18.35 4.98 11.90
C SER A 130 -18.09 4.78 10.41
N GLY A 131 -18.07 5.84 9.60
CA GLY A 131 -17.72 5.76 8.19
C GLY A 131 -16.24 5.48 8.01
N LEU A 132 -15.39 6.15 8.79
CA LEU A 132 -13.95 5.95 8.76
C LEU A 132 -13.53 4.56 9.27
N GLN A 133 -14.11 4.09 10.37
CA GLN A 133 -13.88 2.72 10.86
C GLN A 133 -14.30 1.66 9.83
N ALA A 134 -15.40 1.86 9.10
CA ALA A 134 -15.83 0.89 8.09
C ALA A 134 -14.87 0.83 6.89
N PHE A 135 -14.18 1.94 6.58
CA PHE A 135 -13.12 1.97 5.58
C PHE A 135 -11.86 1.26 6.09
N GLU A 136 -11.44 1.54 7.33
CA GLU A 136 -10.35 0.85 8.02
C GLU A 136 -10.57 -0.67 8.10
N ASP A 137 -11.77 -1.12 8.46
CA ASP A 137 -12.14 -2.55 8.49
C ASP A 137 -11.92 -3.24 7.11
N ASP A 138 -12.16 -2.51 6.00
CA ASP A 138 -11.93 -3.01 4.64
C ASP A 138 -10.44 -2.95 4.24
N VAL A 139 -9.68 -1.97 4.74
CA VAL A 139 -8.21 -1.92 4.62
C VAL A 139 -7.58 -3.13 5.29
N ASP A 140 -7.99 -3.42 6.53
CA ASP A 140 -7.53 -4.59 7.28
C ASP A 140 -7.88 -5.91 6.61
N LEU A 141 -9.08 -6.00 6.02
CA LEU A 141 -9.49 -7.16 5.23
C LEU A 141 -8.60 -7.33 3.99
N MET A 142 -8.26 -6.22 3.33
CA MET A 142 -7.38 -6.22 2.16
C MET A 142 -5.95 -6.65 2.54
N LYS A 143 -5.38 -6.08 3.61
CA LYS A 143 -4.08 -6.48 4.17
C LYS A 143 -4.06 -7.96 4.55
N SER A 144 -5.08 -8.44 5.27
CA SER A 144 -5.18 -9.83 5.68
C SER A 144 -5.21 -10.80 4.50
N ALA A 145 -5.94 -10.46 3.43
CA ALA A 145 -6.00 -11.25 2.21
C ALA A 145 -4.66 -11.26 1.46
N PHE A 146 -3.93 -10.13 1.48
CA PHE A 146 -2.58 -10.06 0.94
C PHE A 146 -1.61 -10.94 1.72
N ASP A 147 -1.57 -10.81 3.04
CA ASP A 147 -0.62 -11.51 3.92
C ASP A 147 -0.72 -13.03 3.78
N GLU A 148 -1.95 -13.56 3.69
CA GLU A 148 -2.18 -15.00 3.49
C GLU A 148 -1.49 -15.51 2.21
N TYR A 149 -1.57 -14.75 1.12
CA TYR A 149 -0.87 -15.08 -0.12
C TYR A 149 0.64 -14.80 -0.02
N ALA A 150 1.04 -13.67 0.55
CA ALA A 150 2.43 -13.25 0.66
C ALA A 150 3.24 -14.30 1.45
N ASP A 151 2.73 -14.74 2.60
CA ASP A 151 3.34 -15.80 3.41
C ASP A 151 3.47 -17.10 2.62
N ALA A 152 2.40 -17.50 1.92
CA ALA A 152 2.38 -18.75 1.18
C ALA A 152 3.27 -18.71 -0.07
N SER A 153 3.35 -17.58 -0.78
CA SER A 153 4.15 -17.40 -1.99
C SER A 153 5.63 -17.19 -1.67
N TYR A 154 5.97 -16.29 -0.75
CA TYR A 154 7.36 -15.98 -0.39
C TYR A 154 8.09 -17.17 0.24
N ALA A 155 7.38 -18.02 1.00
CA ALA A 155 7.95 -19.24 1.57
C ALA A 155 8.39 -20.27 0.51
N THR A 156 7.84 -20.20 -0.70
CA THR A 156 8.11 -21.16 -1.79
C THR A 156 9.21 -20.70 -2.75
N LEU A 157 9.64 -19.43 -2.65
CA LEU A 157 10.67 -18.87 -3.52
C LEU A 157 12.05 -19.52 -3.28
N PRO A 158 12.83 -19.80 -4.34
CA PRO A 158 14.20 -20.29 -4.20
C PRO A 158 15.04 -19.34 -3.33
N GLY A 159 15.64 -19.86 -2.26
CA GLY A 159 16.36 -19.04 -1.28
C GLY A 159 15.51 -18.50 -0.14
N GLY A 160 14.23 -18.90 -0.04
CA GLY A 160 13.34 -18.60 1.09
C GLY A 160 12.92 -17.13 1.17
N GLY A 161 12.65 -16.50 0.03
CA GLY A 161 12.21 -15.10 -0.04
C GLY A 161 13.34 -14.06 0.04
N ASN A 162 14.62 -14.47 0.02
CA ASN A 162 15.78 -13.56 0.01
C ASN A 162 16.05 -12.91 -1.37
N ASP A 163 15.05 -12.81 -2.23
CA ASP A 163 15.15 -12.07 -3.48
C ASP A 163 15.22 -10.56 -3.15
N PRO A 164 16.17 -9.78 -3.72
CA PRO A 164 16.30 -8.37 -3.39
C PRO A 164 15.05 -7.53 -3.72
N ALA A 165 14.32 -7.86 -4.79
CA ALA A 165 13.11 -7.13 -5.17
C ALA A 165 11.97 -7.42 -4.18
N VAL A 166 11.78 -8.70 -3.82
CA VAL A 166 10.79 -9.10 -2.82
C VAL A 166 11.09 -8.49 -1.45
N SER A 167 12.36 -8.44 -1.05
CA SER A 167 12.77 -7.81 0.21
C SER A 167 12.44 -6.32 0.23
N LEU A 168 12.69 -5.62 -0.89
CA LEU A 168 12.33 -4.22 -1.01
C LEU A 168 10.82 -3.98 -1.07
N LEU A 169 10.03 -4.89 -1.64
CA LEU A 169 8.56 -4.75 -1.64
C LEU A 169 7.99 -4.85 -0.23
N LYS A 170 8.43 -5.82 0.57
CA LYS A 170 8.03 -5.93 1.98
C LYS A 170 8.32 -4.67 2.79
N MET A 171 9.54 -4.16 2.61
CA MET A 171 9.93 -2.89 3.23
C MET A 171 9.08 -1.71 2.73
N GLN A 172 8.65 -1.71 1.47
CA GLN A 172 7.77 -0.66 0.92
C GLN A 172 6.36 -0.75 1.51
N GLU A 173 5.83 -1.96 1.62
CA GLU A 173 4.53 -2.26 2.22
C GLU A 173 4.49 -1.73 3.66
N GLU A 174 5.44 -2.15 4.50
CA GLU A 174 5.56 -1.67 5.90
C GLU A 174 5.64 -0.13 5.99
N LEU A 175 6.38 0.50 5.08
CA LEU A 175 6.54 1.95 5.05
C LEU A 175 5.25 2.67 4.64
N LEU A 176 4.51 2.16 3.66
CA LEU A 176 3.24 2.75 3.22
C LEU A 176 2.13 2.53 4.23
N GLU A 177 2.10 1.38 4.91
CA GLU A 177 1.21 1.15 6.05
C GLU A 177 1.50 2.15 7.16
N THR A 178 2.78 2.32 7.50
CA THR A 178 3.22 3.32 8.47
C THR A 178 2.76 4.73 8.08
N VAL A 179 2.87 5.12 6.81
CA VAL A 179 2.32 6.41 6.34
C VAL A 179 0.81 6.48 6.58
N GLY A 180 0.07 5.40 6.31
CA GLY A 180 -1.35 5.29 6.65
C GLY A 180 -1.63 5.58 8.13
N GLU A 181 -0.90 4.95 9.05
CA GLU A 181 -1.07 5.16 10.50
C GLU A 181 -0.90 6.63 10.91
N SER A 182 0.03 7.35 10.26
CA SER A 182 0.21 8.78 10.54
C SER A 182 -0.98 9.64 10.09
N LEU A 183 -1.59 9.29 8.96
CA LEU A 183 -2.74 9.99 8.38
C LEU A 183 -3.99 9.67 9.20
N GLU A 184 -4.15 8.42 9.60
CA GLU A 184 -5.21 7.96 10.50
C GLU A 184 -5.12 8.66 11.85
N TYR A 185 -3.93 8.78 12.43
CA TYR A 185 -3.74 9.50 13.69
C TYR A 185 -4.31 10.92 13.63
N VAL A 186 -3.98 11.68 12.60
CA VAL A 186 -4.40 13.09 12.51
C VAL A 186 -5.87 13.21 12.07
N THR A 187 -6.42 12.19 11.41
CA THR A 187 -7.84 12.15 11.00
C THR A 187 -8.75 11.74 12.17
N LEU A 188 -8.39 10.68 12.90
CA LEU A 188 -9.19 10.07 13.98
C LEU A 188 -8.86 10.64 15.36
N GLY A 189 -7.63 11.12 15.55
CA GLY A 189 -7.11 11.53 16.85
C GLY A 189 -6.85 10.36 17.80
N ASN A 190 -6.80 9.12 17.31
CA ASN A 190 -6.55 7.92 18.09
C ASN A 190 -5.04 7.76 18.35
N VAL A 191 -4.62 7.86 19.62
CA VAL A 191 -3.19 7.79 19.99
C VAL A 191 -2.57 6.44 19.62
N GLU A 192 -3.37 5.38 19.49
CA GLU A 192 -2.88 4.07 19.05
C GLU A 192 -2.24 4.17 17.65
N GLU A 193 -2.85 4.86 16.67
CA GLU A 193 -2.23 5.01 15.32
C GLU A 193 -0.87 5.73 15.35
N LYS A 194 -0.69 6.70 16.25
CA LYS A 194 0.63 7.34 16.41
C LYS A 194 1.66 6.37 16.99
N GLU A 195 1.25 5.50 17.90
CA GLU A 195 2.12 4.45 18.44
C GLU A 195 2.45 3.41 17.37
N GLU A 196 1.47 3.04 16.54
CA GLU A 196 1.62 2.11 15.41
C GLU A 196 2.52 2.68 14.32
N PHE A 197 2.41 3.98 14.00
CA PHE A 197 3.36 4.68 13.15
C PHE A 197 4.81 4.50 13.61
N TYR A 198 5.09 4.77 14.89
CA TYR A 198 6.47 4.64 15.38
C TYR A 198 6.94 3.18 15.43
N ALA A 199 6.04 2.25 15.77
CA ALA A 199 6.35 0.83 15.73
C ALA A 199 6.67 0.35 14.31
N GLY A 200 5.90 0.80 13.30
CA GLY A 200 6.11 0.51 11.90
C GLY A 200 7.41 1.11 11.36
N MET A 201 7.72 2.37 11.70
CA MET A 201 9.02 2.95 11.39
C MET A 201 10.18 2.13 11.99
N ASP A 202 10.05 1.61 13.21
CA ASP A 202 11.08 0.79 13.84
C ASP A 202 11.20 -0.60 13.16
N ARG A 203 10.08 -1.20 12.73
CA ARG A 203 10.07 -2.45 11.93
C ARG A 203 10.75 -2.23 10.58
N PHE A 204 10.36 -1.19 9.85
CA PHE A 204 11.00 -0.77 8.60
C PHE A 204 12.52 -0.61 8.75
N MET A 205 12.97 0.10 9.80
CA MET A 205 14.40 0.33 10.02
C MET A 205 15.16 -0.97 10.29
N ALA A 206 14.55 -1.93 10.98
CA ALA A 206 15.14 -3.25 11.19
C ALA A 206 15.27 -4.05 9.89
N GLU A 207 14.26 -4.00 9.02
CA GLU A 207 14.30 -4.63 7.70
C GLU A 207 15.32 -3.96 6.79
N ALA A 208 15.39 -2.63 6.81
CA ALA A 208 16.38 -1.85 6.08
C ALA A 208 17.81 -2.22 6.52
N GLU A 209 18.07 -2.33 7.82
CA GLU A 209 19.37 -2.78 8.33
C GLU A 209 19.72 -4.19 7.82
N ALA A 210 18.75 -5.12 7.82
CA ALA A 210 18.95 -6.46 7.29
C ALA A 210 19.24 -6.45 5.78
N PHE A 211 18.54 -5.62 5.00
CA PHE A 211 18.77 -5.48 3.56
C PHE A 211 20.15 -4.89 3.26
N ASN A 212 20.57 -3.86 4.00
CA ASN A 212 21.89 -3.25 3.92
C ASN A 212 23.04 -4.24 4.22
N ASP A 213 22.78 -5.24 5.05
CA ASP A 213 23.73 -6.28 5.39
C ASP A 213 23.87 -7.39 4.33
N THR A 214 23.01 -7.39 3.30
CA THR A 214 23.05 -8.38 2.23
C THR A 214 24.32 -8.27 1.39
N ALA A 215 24.74 -9.41 0.82
CA ALA A 215 25.84 -9.43 -0.14
C ALA A 215 25.50 -8.69 -1.44
N TYR A 216 24.21 -8.53 -1.76
CA TYR A 216 23.72 -7.86 -2.96
C TYR A 216 24.14 -6.39 -2.97
N LEU A 217 23.85 -5.62 -1.92
CA LEU A 217 24.24 -4.20 -1.85
C LEU A 217 25.76 -3.99 -1.73
N ARG A 218 26.48 -4.98 -1.16
CA ARG A 218 27.94 -4.93 -1.00
C ARG A 218 28.71 -5.32 -2.26
N ALA A 219 28.03 -5.85 -3.28
CA ALA A 219 28.67 -6.23 -4.54
C ALA A 219 29.16 -4.98 -5.28
N GLY A 220 30.41 -5.00 -5.75
CA GLY A 220 31.03 -3.84 -6.43
C GLY A 220 30.34 -3.43 -7.74
N GLU A 221 29.57 -4.33 -8.35
CA GLU A 221 28.74 -4.03 -9.52
C GLU A 221 27.44 -3.28 -9.18
N ASN A 222 27.02 -3.30 -7.90
CA ASN A 222 25.77 -2.71 -7.41
C ASN A 222 25.97 -1.36 -6.70
N VAL A 223 27.10 -0.67 -6.91
CA VAL A 223 27.37 0.65 -6.29
C VAL A 223 26.27 1.67 -6.58
N ALA A 224 25.70 1.65 -7.80
CA ALA A 224 24.61 2.55 -8.16
C ALA A 224 23.30 2.22 -7.42
N VAL A 225 23.07 0.94 -7.09
CA VAL A 225 21.92 0.51 -6.28
C VAL A 225 22.15 0.91 -4.82
N ALA A 226 23.36 0.69 -4.28
CA ALA A 226 23.72 1.12 -2.93
C ALA A 226 23.56 2.63 -2.71
N ASN A 227 23.92 3.47 -3.69
CA ASN A 227 23.70 4.91 -3.61
C ASN A 227 22.20 5.29 -3.60
N ARG A 228 21.36 4.57 -4.36
CA ARG A 228 19.91 4.79 -4.37
C ARG A 228 19.25 4.31 -3.09
N TYR A 229 19.73 3.21 -2.53
CA TYR A 229 19.33 2.74 -1.22
C TYR A 229 19.60 3.82 -0.15
N GLN A 230 20.79 4.43 -0.15
CA GLN A 230 21.08 5.52 0.77
C GLN A 230 20.14 6.72 0.57
N ALA A 231 19.85 7.11 -0.68
CA ALA A 231 18.92 8.20 -0.96
C ALA A 231 17.49 7.91 -0.47
N MET A 232 17.04 6.65 -0.59
CA MET A 232 15.76 6.21 -0.03
C MET A 232 15.77 6.32 1.51
N MET A 233 16.83 5.86 2.18
CA MET A 233 16.93 5.97 3.64
C MET A 233 16.98 7.42 4.14
N ASP A 234 17.64 8.31 3.40
CA ASP A 234 17.65 9.74 3.69
C ASP A 234 16.22 10.32 3.58
N ALA A 235 15.48 9.97 2.52
CA ALA A 235 14.09 10.40 2.33
C ALA A 235 13.13 9.84 3.40
N VAL A 236 13.31 8.58 3.84
CA VAL A 236 12.53 8.00 4.95
C VAL A 236 12.79 8.76 6.26
N THR A 237 14.03 9.18 6.50
CA THR A 237 14.36 9.98 7.68
C THR A 237 13.69 11.34 7.65
N GLU A 238 13.65 11.98 6.47
CA GLU A 238 12.93 13.24 6.26
C GLU A 238 11.41 13.05 6.47
N CYS A 239 10.81 11.99 5.92
CA CYS A 239 9.40 11.65 6.10
C CYS A 239 9.04 11.46 7.58
N ARG A 240 9.83 10.69 8.33
CA ARG A 240 9.64 10.55 9.78
C ARG A 240 9.68 11.90 10.51
N SER A 241 10.63 12.76 10.15
CA SER A 241 10.73 14.08 10.75
C SER A 241 9.54 14.97 10.40
N ALA A 242 9.00 14.85 9.19
CA ALA A 242 7.81 15.57 8.77
C ALA A 242 6.57 15.08 9.52
N ALA A 243 6.41 13.77 9.73
CA ALA A 243 5.35 13.19 10.55
C ALA A 243 5.41 13.72 11.99
N ASP A 244 6.59 13.80 12.61
CA ASP A 244 6.75 14.37 13.96
C ASP A 244 6.27 15.84 14.04
N ILE A 245 6.52 16.62 12.98
CA ILE A 245 6.06 18.00 12.87
C ILE A 245 4.54 18.04 12.71
N LEU A 246 3.99 17.22 11.82
CA LEU A 246 2.55 17.06 11.59
C LEU A 246 1.83 16.72 12.90
N PHE A 247 2.32 15.72 13.63
CA PHE A 247 1.76 15.30 14.92
C PHE A 247 1.81 16.43 15.95
N SER A 248 2.92 17.16 16.02
CA SER A 248 3.07 18.28 16.94
C SER A 248 2.09 19.42 16.63
N ALA A 249 1.89 19.73 15.34
CA ALA A 249 0.91 20.71 14.89
C ALA A 249 -0.51 20.28 15.23
N TYR A 250 -0.87 19.04 14.91
CA TYR A 250 -2.17 18.46 15.26
C TYR A 250 -2.40 18.45 16.78
N GLU A 251 -1.41 18.06 17.59
CA GLU A 251 -1.56 17.98 19.05
C GLU A 251 -1.74 19.34 19.72
N ALA A 252 -1.20 20.42 19.14
CA ALA A 252 -1.30 21.76 19.69
C ALA A 252 -2.75 22.28 19.70
N ASP A 253 -3.43 22.15 18.57
CA ASP A 253 -4.74 22.80 18.34
C ASP A 253 -5.86 21.83 17.95
N LYS A 254 -5.55 20.52 17.79
CA LYS A 254 -6.45 19.49 17.24
C LYS A 254 -6.99 19.86 15.86
N MET A 255 -6.16 20.58 15.12
CA MET A 255 -6.37 21.03 13.74
C MET A 255 -5.03 21.02 13.04
N LEU A 256 -5.04 20.69 11.75
CA LEU A 256 -3.88 20.86 10.86
C LEU A 256 -4.10 22.07 9.98
N SER A 257 -3.04 22.86 9.78
CA SER A 257 -3.04 23.85 8.71
C SER A 257 -2.70 23.15 7.39
N GLY A 258 -3.17 23.70 6.26
CA GLY A 258 -2.76 23.20 4.95
C GLY A 258 -1.24 23.21 4.80
N GLU A 259 -0.55 24.25 5.26
CA GLU A 259 0.92 24.33 5.19
C GLU A 259 1.63 23.19 5.95
N ASP A 260 1.13 22.78 7.12
CA ASP A 260 1.70 21.66 7.88
C ASP A 260 1.44 20.32 7.18
N PHE A 261 0.28 20.17 6.55
CA PHE A 261 -0.09 18.96 5.80
C PHE A 261 0.67 18.86 4.47
N ASP A 262 0.69 19.91 3.65
CA ASP A 262 1.43 19.97 2.39
C ASP A 262 2.92 19.64 2.58
N ALA A 263 3.51 20.10 3.70
CA ALA A 263 4.91 19.81 4.02
C ALA A 263 5.14 18.32 4.32
N TYR A 264 4.17 17.66 4.95
CA TYR A 264 4.20 16.22 5.19
C TYR A 264 4.04 15.44 3.90
N GLU A 265 3.02 15.77 3.10
CA GLU A 265 2.74 15.15 1.80
C GLU A 265 3.94 15.21 0.86
N VAL A 266 4.58 16.38 0.71
CA VAL A 266 5.81 16.53 -0.09
C VAL A 266 6.92 15.57 0.37
N SER A 267 7.00 15.30 1.67
CA SER A 267 8.00 14.37 2.22
C SER A 267 7.63 12.91 1.95
N VAL A 268 6.34 12.56 2.01
CA VAL A 268 5.81 11.24 1.63
C VAL A 268 6.08 10.98 0.15
N ASP A 269 5.80 11.95 -0.72
CA ASP A 269 6.07 11.85 -2.16
C ASP A 269 7.55 11.72 -2.49
N THR A 270 8.39 12.49 -1.81
CA THR A 270 9.85 12.40 -1.97
C THR A 270 10.35 11.00 -1.59
N MET A 271 9.80 10.45 -0.50
CA MET A 271 10.08 9.09 -0.04
C MET A 271 9.59 8.04 -1.06
N LYS A 272 8.33 8.11 -1.51
CA LYS A 272 7.74 7.24 -2.56
C LYS A 272 8.63 7.25 -3.82
N ALA A 273 8.97 8.42 -4.33
CA ALA A 273 9.79 8.58 -5.53
C ALA A 273 11.22 8.02 -5.39
N ALA A 274 11.83 8.18 -4.21
CA ALA A 274 13.15 7.59 -3.91
C ALA A 274 13.07 6.06 -3.87
N TYR A 275 11.97 5.52 -3.31
CA TYR A 275 11.70 4.09 -3.25
C TYR A 275 11.50 3.49 -4.65
N ASP A 276 10.67 4.10 -5.49
CA ASP A 276 10.44 3.69 -6.88
C ASP A 276 11.74 3.68 -7.68
N THR A 277 12.58 4.70 -7.48
CA THR A 277 13.88 4.80 -8.15
C THR A 277 14.82 3.65 -7.74
N LEU A 278 14.81 3.27 -6.46
CA LEU A 278 15.55 2.12 -5.96
C LEU A 278 14.98 0.81 -6.52
N MET A 279 13.67 0.59 -6.42
CA MET A 279 12.98 -0.61 -6.89
C MET A 279 13.25 -0.84 -8.38
N ALA A 280 13.05 0.19 -9.22
CA ALA A 280 13.34 0.11 -10.66
C ALA A 280 14.79 -0.27 -10.96
N SER A 281 15.74 0.15 -10.11
CA SER A 281 17.14 -0.20 -10.27
C SER A 281 17.44 -1.65 -9.90
N VAL A 282 16.77 -2.20 -8.87
CA VAL A 282 16.87 -3.61 -8.51
C VAL A 282 16.24 -4.49 -9.58
N LEU A 283 15.04 -4.13 -10.05
CA LEU A 283 14.34 -4.84 -11.12
C LEU A 283 15.11 -4.86 -12.44
N ALA A 284 15.93 -3.84 -12.72
CA ALA A 284 16.79 -3.82 -13.92
C ALA A 284 18.01 -4.75 -13.84
N THR A 285 18.32 -5.30 -12.67
CA THR A 285 19.48 -6.19 -12.43
C THR A 285 19.13 -7.67 -12.34
N VAL A 286 17.84 -8.00 -12.24
CA VAL A 286 17.30 -9.37 -12.16
C VAL A 286 16.91 -9.92 -13.52
#